data_AF-A0A0F8ZXW5-F1
#
_entry.id   AF-A0A0F8ZXW5-F1
#
_cell.length_a   1.000
_cell.length_b   1.000
_cell.length_c   1.000
_cell.angle_alpha   90.00
_cell.angle_beta   90.00
_cell.angle_gamma   90.00
#
_symmetry.space_group_name_H-M   'P 1'
#
loop_
_entity.id
_entity.type
_entity.pdbx_description
1 polymer ?
#
loop_
_entity_poly.entity_id
_entity_poly.type
_entity_poly.pdbx_seq_one_letter_code
_entity_poly.pdbx_strand_id
1 'polypeptide(L)'
;EFLKELEQFNVPVLLGVFPLKSHGIAWYFDNYIPGVSVPKDLLKSLKTAEKENKGNKPGKYAAIDKINIEFFKPFIEEIKKTTKAAGIHMMSVDYERILLSLLGGFAEYAK
;
A
#
# COMPACT_ATOMS: atom_id res chain seq x y z
N GLU A 1 5.06 -7.41 -17.13
CA GLU A 1 5.93 -8.56 -17.48
C GLU A 1 5.67 -9.74 -16.54
N PHE A 2 5.94 -9.60 -15.24
CA PHE A 2 5.69 -10.62 -14.20
C PHE A 2 4.38 -11.43 -14.35
N LEU A 3 3.20 -10.78 -14.33
CA LEU A 3 1.92 -11.51 -14.42
C LEU A 3 1.73 -12.25 -15.73
N LYS A 4 2.28 -11.74 -16.84
CA LYS A 4 2.20 -12.38 -18.16
C LYS A 4 3.05 -13.64 -18.21
N GLU A 5 4.23 -13.61 -17.60
CA GLU A 5 5.11 -14.78 -17.50
C GLU A 5 4.47 -15.89 -16.67
N LEU A 6 3.71 -15.54 -15.62
CA LEU A 6 3.04 -16.52 -14.77
C LEU A 6 1.81 -17.18 -15.43
N GLU A 7 1.28 -16.65 -16.53
CA GLU A 7 0.11 -17.23 -17.22
C GLU A 7 0.34 -18.68 -17.65
N GLN A 8 1.60 -19.07 -17.92
CA GLN A 8 1.97 -20.43 -18.31
C GLN A 8 1.62 -21.49 -17.25
N PHE A 9 1.52 -21.09 -15.98
CA PHE A 9 1.25 -22.02 -14.88
C PHE A 9 -0.24 -22.27 -14.66
N ASN A 10 -1.13 -21.48 -15.28
CA ASN A 10 -2.58 -21.60 -15.16
C ASN A 10 -3.08 -21.67 -13.69
N VAL A 11 -2.49 -20.86 -12.81
CA VAL A 11 -2.87 -20.74 -11.39
C VAL A 11 -3.30 -19.31 -11.05
N PRO A 12 -4.27 -19.12 -10.14
CA PRO A 12 -4.64 -17.79 -9.68
C PRO A 12 -3.47 -17.10 -8.96
N VAL A 13 -3.19 -15.85 -9.33
CA VAL A 13 -2.16 -15.02 -8.68
C VAL A 13 -2.83 -13.91 -7.88
N LEU A 14 -2.48 -13.78 -6.61
CA LEU A 14 -2.85 -12.65 -5.77
C LEU A 14 -1.68 -11.67 -5.69
N LEU A 15 -1.93 -10.39 -5.92
CA LEU A 15 -0.91 -9.36 -5.72
C LEU A 15 -0.90 -8.90 -4.27
N GLY A 16 0.29 -8.90 -3.65
CA GLY A 16 0.48 -8.35 -2.31
C GLY A 16 0.43 -6.82 -2.32
N VAL A 17 -0.37 -6.22 -1.44
CA VAL A 17 -0.39 -4.76 -1.21
C VAL A 17 -0.06 -4.51 0.27
N PHE A 18 0.95 -3.67 0.51
CA PHE A 18 1.46 -3.37 1.84
C PHE A 18 1.49 -1.85 2.11
N PRO A 19 0.44 -1.30 2.75
CA PRO A 19 0.45 0.08 3.21
C PRO A 19 1.46 0.32 4.35
N LEU A 20 2.11 1.47 4.33
CA LEU A 20 3.25 1.78 5.22
C LEU A 20 2.82 2.69 6.37
N LYS A 21 2.90 2.17 7.61
CA LYS A 21 2.47 2.90 8.83
C LYS A 21 3.47 3.94 9.35
N SER A 22 4.65 4.06 8.74
CA SER A 22 5.67 5.07 9.10
C SER A 22 6.73 5.24 8.01
N HIS A 23 7.43 6.37 8.05
CA HIS A 23 8.62 6.59 7.22
C HIS A 23 9.75 5.62 7.56
N GLY A 24 9.95 5.29 8.84
CA GLY A 24 11.00 4.37 9.28
C GLY A 24 10.87 2.97 8.65
N ILE A 25 9.65 2.44 8.60
CA ILE A 25 9.36 1.15 7.94
C ILE A 25 9.62 1.26 6.43
N ALA A 26 9.11 2.31 5.79
CA ALA A 26 9.32 2.55 4.36
C ALA A 26 10.81 2.63 4.00
N TRP A 27 11.59 3.37 4.79
CA TRP A 27 13.03 3.52 4.60
C TRP A 27 13.76 2.19 4.80
N TYR A 28 13.37 1.41 5.81
CA TYR A 28 13.96 0.10 6.06
C TYR A 28 13.72 -0.87 4.88
N PHE A 29 12.49 -0.93 4.37
CA PHE A 29 12.13 -1.77 3.22
C PHE A 29 12.93 -1.41 1.97
N ASP A 30 13.13 -0.11 1.72
CA ASP A 30 13.89 0.38 0.57
C ASP A 30 15.40 0.09 0.66
N ASN A 31 15.98 0.11 1.86
CA ASN A 31 17.43 0.05 2.05
C ASN A 31 17.96 -1.34 2.43
N TYR A 32 17.13 -2.19 3.05
CA TYR A 32 17.60 -3.43 3.66
C TYR A 32 16.88 -4.69 3.18
N ILE A 33 15.79 -4.58 2.41
CA ILE A 33 15.07 -5.75 1.88
C ILE A 33 15.45 -5.97 0.42
N PRO A 34 16.19 -7.05 0.09
CA PRO A 34 16.57 -7.34 -1.28
C PRO A 34 15.35 -7.50 -2.19
N GLY A 35 15.40 -6.89 -3.37
CA GLY A 35 14.33 -6.98 -4.37
C GLY A 35 13.10 -6.10 -4.07
N VAL A 36 13.13 -5.30 -2.99
CA VAL A 36 12.09 -4.31 -2.70
C VAL A 36 12.62 -2.92 -3.03
N SER A 37 11.75 -2.09 -3.60
CA SER A 37 11.99 -0.65 -3.74
C SER A 37 10.74 0.11 -3.31
N VAL A 38 10.93 1.24 -2.64
CA VAL A 38 9.82 2.11 -2.23
C VAL A 38 9.87 3.37 -3.10
N PRO A 39 8.74 3.77 -3.72
CA PRO A 39 8.70 5.01 -4.49
C PRO A 39 9.20 6.21 -3.68
N LYS A 40 10.18 6.95 -4.24
CA LYS A 40 10.85 8.06 -3.55
C LYS A 40 9.89 9.14 -3.07
N ASP A 41 8.84 9.40 -3.85
CA ASP A 41 7.82 10.40 -3.49
C ASP A 41 6.95 9.94 -2.32
N LEU A 42 6.62 8.64 -2.23
CA LEU A 42 5.93 8.07 -1.07
C LEU A 42 6.82 8.16 0.18
N LEU A 43 8.10 7.79 0.05
CA LEU A 43 9.07 7.85 1.14
C LEU A 43 9.23 9.29 1.67
N LYS A 44 9.32 10.27 0.76
CA LYS A 44 9.40 11.69 1.08
C LYS A 44 8.13 12.20 1.76
N SER A 45 6.96 11.82 1.24
CA SER A 45 5.66 12.24 1.79
C SER A 45 5.47 11.76 3.23
N LEU A 46 5.81 10.49 3.50
CA LEU A 46 5.78 9.93 4.86
C LEU A 46 6.74 10.68 5.80
N LYS A 47 7.97 10.99 5.34
CA LYS A 47 8.94 11.75 6.14
C LYS A 47 8.45 13.15 6.48
N THR A 48 7.87 13.84 5.50
CA THR A 48 7.30 15.19 5.70
C THR A 48 6.15 15.15 6.69
N ALA A 49 5.21 14.22 6.54
CA ALA A 49 4.09 14.06 7.46
C ALA A 49 4.53 13.83 8.91
N GLU A 50 5.53 12.99 9.14
CA GLU A 50 6.08 12.76 10.48
C GLU A 50 6.79 14.00 11.05
N LYS A 51 7.51 14.75 10.21
CA LYS A 51 8.20 15.97 10.61
C LYS A 51 7.23 17.09 10.98
N GLU A 52 6.20 17.33 10.16
CA GLU A 52 5.20 18.38 10.36
C GLU A 52 4.30 18.11 11.58
N ASN A 53 4.09 16.85 11.92
CA ASN A 53 3.27 16.44 13.06
C ASN A 53 4.10 16.04 14.28
N LYS A 54 5.34 16.54 14.40
CA LYS A 54 6.21 16.22 15.54
C LYS A 54 5.55 16.64 16.86
N GLY A 55 5.38 15.70 17.78
CA GLY A 55 4.68 15.92 19.05
C GLY A 55 3.16 15.81 18.98
N ASN A 56 2.56 15.72 17.78
CA ASN A 56 1.13 15.51 17.58
C ASN A 56 0.87 14.10 17.02
N LYS A 57 0.70 13.12 17.92
CA LYS A 57 0.49 11.72 17.54
C LYS A 57 -0.80 11.50 16.71
N PRO A 58 -1.96 12.07 17.08
CA PRO A 58 -3.17 11.97 16.25
C PRO A 58 -3.00 12.59 14.85
N GLY A 59 -2.42 13.79 14.76
CA GLY A 59 -2.17 14.46 13.47
C GLY A 59 -1.23 13.67 12.56
N LYS A 60 -0.19 13.07 13.15
CA LYS A 60 0.73 12.19 12.43
C LYS A 60 0.00 10.99 11.81
N TYR A 61 -0.86 10.32 12.57
CA TYR A 61 -1.61 9.18 12.06
C TYR A 61 -2.58 9.60 10.96
N ALA A 62 -3.35 10.67 11.15
CA ALA A 62 -4.24 11.19 10.11
C ALA A 62 -3.51 11.53 8.80
N ALA A 63 -2.32 12.13 8.89
CA ALA A 63 -1.52 12.47 7.72
C ALA A 63 -0.97 11.22 6.99
N ILE A 64 -0.46 10.24 7.75
CA ILE A 64 0.03 8.97 7.17
C ILE A 64 -1.13 8.18 6.55
N ASP A 65 -2.28 8.13 7.22
CA ASP A 65 -3.48 7.45 6.73
C ASP A 65 -3.94 8.07 5.40
N LYS A 66 -4.00 9.40 5.33
CA LYS A 66 -4.31 10.13 4.09
C LYS A 66 -3.35 9.79 2.95
N ILE A 67 -2.04 9.86 3.18
CA ILE A 67 -1.02 9.54 2.16
C ILE A 67 -1.19 8.12 1.63
N ASN A 68 -1.40 7.15 2.51
CA ASN A 68 -1.59 5.76 2.10
C ASN A 68 -2.89 5.58 1.31
N ILE A 69 -3.99 6.18 1.73
CA ILE A 69 -5.26 6.09 1.01
C ILE A 69 -5.15 6.70 -0.38
N GLU A 70 -4.56 7.90 -0.49
CA GLU A 70 -4.36 8.59 -1.78
C GLU A 70 -3.43 7.82 -2.72
N PHE A 71 -2.42 7.12 -2.18
CA PHE A 71 -1.48 6.34 -2.97
C PHE A 71 -2.06 4.97 -3.39
N PHE A 72 -2.60 4.21 -2.44
CA PHE A 72 -2.97 2.81 -2.67
C PHE A 72 -4.35 2.62 -3.26
N LYS A 73 -5.33 3.51 -2.99
CA LYS A 73 -6.66 3.39 -3.58
C LYS A 73 -6.65 3.37 -5.12
N PRO A 74 -6.05 4.37 -5.82
CA PRO A 74 -5.98 4.32 -7.29
C PRO A 74 -5.14 3.15 -7.80
N PHE A 75 -4.10 2.73 -7.06
CA PHE A 75 -3.28 1.57 -7.41
C PHE A 75 -4.09 0.25 -7.37
N ILE A 76 -4.92 0.06 -6.34
CA ILE A 76 -5.81 -1.10 -6.22
C ILE A 76 -6.85 -1.12 -7.35
N GLU A 77 -7.43 0.05 -7.67
CA GLU A 77 -8.37 0.19 -8.79
C GLU A 77 -7.70 -0.15 -10.13
N GLU A 78 -6.46 0.29 -10.32
CA GLU A 78 -5.68 0.02 -11.52
C GLU A 78 -5.35 -1.47 -11.65
N ILE A 79 -4.93 -2.14 -10.57
CA ILE A 79 -4.71 -3.60 -10.56
C ILE A 79 -5.94 -4.34 -11.09
N LYS A 80 -7.14 -3.99 -10.62
CA LYS A 80 -8.39 -4.63 -11.06
C LYS A 80 -8.72 -4.34 -12.53
N LYS A 81 -8.36 -3.15 -13.04
CA LYS A 81 -8.65 -2.73 -14.41
C LYS A 81 -7.68 -3.30 -15.44
N THR A 82 -6.39 -3.37 -15.12
CA THR A 82 -5.34 -3.60 -16.13
C THR A 82 -4.55 -4.88 -15.97
N THR A 83 -4.83 -5.67 -14.93
CA THR A 83 -4.11 -6.93 -14.68
C THR A 83 -5.04 -8.14 -14.67
N LYS A 84 -4.46 -9.33 -14.86
CA LYS A 84 -5.15 -10.62 -14.69
C LYS A 84 -5.02 -11.18 -13.28
N ALA A 85 -4.64 -10.37 -12.29
CA ALA A 85 -4.58 -10.82 -10.91
C ALA A 85 -5.96 -11.28 -10.44
N ALA A 86 -6.03 -12.44 -9.78
CA ALA A 86 -7.27 -12.98 -9.25
C ALA A 86 -7.79 -12.20 -8.03
N GLY A 87 -6.92 -11.38 -7.42
CA GLY A 87 -7.25 -10.54 -6.29
C GLY A 87 -6.02 -9.92 -5.65
N ILE A 88 -6.23 -9.31 -4.49
CA ILE A 88 -5.18 -8.66 -3.69
C ILE A 88 -5.11 -9.34 -2.32
N HIS A 89 -3.88 -9.66 -1.91
CA HIS A 89 -3.58 -9.98 -0.53
C HIS A 89 -3.15 -8.70 0.19
N MET A 90 -4.02 -8.18 1.07
CA MET A 90 -3.77 -6.95 1.81
C MET A 90 -3.02 -7.25 3.11
N MET A 91 -1.79 -6.76 3.24
CA MET A 91 -0.95 -6.95 4.43
C MET A 91 -1.16 -5.78 5.41
N SER A 92 -1.86 -6.01 6.52
CA SER A 92 -2.18 -4.95 7.49
C SER A 92 -1.01 -4.60 8.42
N VAL A 93 -0.29 -5.58 8.98
CA VAL A 93 0.89 -5.37 9.87
C VAL A 93 0.66 -4.27 10.93
N ASP A 94 -0.39 -4.44 11.74
CA ASP A 94 -0.91 -3.48 12.74
C ASP A 94 -1.36 -2.13 12.15
N TYR A 95 -1.88 -2.15 10.92
CA TYR A 95 -2.38 -0.99 10.20
C TYR A 95 -3.80 -1.20 9.66
N GLU A 96 -4.68 -1.79 10.46
CA GLU A 96 -6.03 -2.22 10.08
C GLU A 96 -6.98 -1.04 9.82
N ARG A 97 -6.73 0.09 10.47
CA ARG A 97 -7.67 1.24 10.49
C ARG A 97 -7.95 1.86 9.11
N ILE A 98 -7.07 1.69 8.14
CA ILE A 98 -7.27 2.23 6.77
C ILE A 98 -7.87 1.22 5.80
N LEU A 99 -7.98 -0.06 6.17
CA LEU A 99 -8.31 -1.14 5.24
C LEU A 99 -9.65 -0.91 4.53
N LEU A 100 -10.69 -0.53 5.28
CA LEU A 100 -12.00 -0.22 4.70
C LEU A 100 -11.94 1.01 3.77
N SER A 101 -11.14 2.01 4.10
CA SER A 101 -10.97 3.21 3.27
C SER A 101 -10.27 2.90 1.95
N LEU A 102 -9.43 1.86 1.90
CA LEU A 102 -8.76 1.40 0.68
C LEU A 102 -9.70 0.68 -0.29
N LEU A 103 -10.81 0.11 0.20
CA LEU A 103 -11.78 -0.58 -0.67
C LEU A 103 -12.45 0.37 -1.65
N GLY A 104 -12.61 1.65 -1.31
CA GLY A 104 -13.11 2.65 -2.26
C GLY A 104 -14.46 2.27 -2.87
N GLY A 105 -14.49 2.06 -4.19
CA GLY A 105 -15.67 1.63 -4.93
C GLY A 105 -16.01 0.13 -4.82
N PHE A 106 -15.25 -0.62 -4.02
CA PHE A 106 -15.38 -2.07 -3.86
C PHE A 106 -16.01 -2.46 -2.51
N ALA A 107 -17.05 -1.74 -2.10
CA ALA A 107 -17.72 -1.94 -0.81
C ALA A 107 -18.29 -3.36 -0.64
N GLU A 108 -18.53 -4.09 -1.74
CA GLU A 108 -18.97 -5.48 -1.74
C GLU A 108 -18.00 -6.45 -1.03
N TYR A 109 -16.74 -6.06 -0.85
CA TYR A 109 -15.74 -6.85 -0.11
C TYR A 109 -15.62 -6.49 1.37
N ALA A 110 -16.33 -5.47 1.85
CA ALA A 110 -16.46 -5.17 3.28
C ALA A 110 -17.53 -6.08 3.88
N LYS A 111 -17.18 -7.35 4.13
CA LYS A 111 -18.03 -8.32 4.82
C LYS A 111 -17.78 -8.31 6.32
#